data_AF-A0A8D4C5A2-F1
#
_entry.id   AF-A0A8D4C5A2-F1
#
_cell.length_a   1.000
_cell.length_b   1.000
_cell.length_c   1.000
_cell.angle_alpha   90.00
_cell.angle_beta   90.00
_cell.angle_gamma   90.00
#
_symmetry.space_group_name_H-M   'P 1'
#
loop_
_entity.id
_entity.type
_entity.pdbx_description
1 polymer ?
#
loop_
_entity_poly.entity_id
_entity_poly.type
_entity_poly.pdbx_seq_one_letter_code
_entity_poly.pdbx_strand_id
1 'polypeptide(L)'
;MGLLRRALLGLVLLALLAAGVGLYFLAYPNLPDYQPPARLNYLDQWSEADRQTYYYTPQGTQVKGLEYDWFVALELPFSQDRFATPDYLARFGFLVDPAQKATTRNPGNLPVGFARHEDDETGRAHLDVTCAACHTGELRYGGQAIRIDGGAAMHSLASTVPTLRGGAFGQALGMSMAFTYYNPLKFRRFAEHVLGERYEQDRAQLRRDFKQVLDRLLGTAYNDWHRGLYPTEEGFGRTDAFGRIANTAFGDALDPANYRVANAPVSYPQVWDIWKFDWVLWNGSAMQPMARNIGEALGVGATLPGSTPPAKTAYGMAACISTKARPLHSTSRACAVSPTEK
;
A
#
# COMPACT_ATOMS: atom_id res chain seq x y z
N MET A 1 32.69 6.95 -44.18
CA MET A 1 32.29 7.70 -42.96
C MET A 1 30.77 8.01 -42.90
N GLY A 2 30.12 8.47 -43.98
CA GLY A 2 28.68 8.81 -43.95
C GLY A 2 27.71 7.64 -43.68
N LEU A 3 27.98 6.45 -44.23
CA LEU A 3 27.18 5.24 -43.99
C LEU A 3 27.24 4.77 -42.53
N LEU A 4 28.45 4.76 -41.93
CA LEU A 4 28.66 4.39 -40.53
C LEU A 4 27.92 5.34 -39.58
N ARG A 5 27.96 6.65 -39.85
CA ARG A 5 27.24 7.66 -39.06
C ARG A 5 25.71 7.49 -39.15
N ARG A 6 25.19 7.19 -40.35
CA ARG A 6 23.75 6.91 -40.55
C ARG A 6 23.31 5.62 -39.85
N ALA A 7 24.14 4.58 -39.90
CA ALA A 7 23.88 3.33 -39.18
C ALA A 7 23.87 3.55 -37.66
N LEU A 8 24.85 4.29 -37.12
CA LEU A 8 24.89 4.65 -35.69
C LEU A 8 23.67 5.48 -35.27
N LEU A 9 23.28 6.48 -36.06
CA LEU A 9 22.06 7.26 -35.82
C LEU A 9 20.80 6.37 -35.83
N GLY A 10 20.70 5.44 -36.78
CA GLY A 10 19.61 4.46 -36.84
C GLY A 10 19.54 3.58 -35.59
N LEU A 11 20.68 3.07 -35.13
CA LEU A 11 20.76 2.25 -33.90
C LEU A 11 20.37 3.05 -32.65
N VAL A 12 20.82 4.30 -32.53
CA VAL A 12 20.44 5.17 -31.42
C VAL A 12 18.94 5.44 -31.42
N LEU A 13 18.34 5.73 -32.57
CA LEU A 13 16.90 5.96 -32.69
C LEU A 13 16.10 4.70 -32.32
N LEU A 14 16.54 3.52 -32.75
CA LEU A 14 15.91 2.26 -32.38
C LEU A 14 16.02 1.99 -30.88
N ALA A 15 17.17 2.28 -30.26
CA ALA A 15 17.35 2.13 -28.82
C ALA A 15 16.45 3.09 -28.02
N LEU A 16 16.33 4.34 -28.46
CA LEU A 16 15.43 5.32 -27.85
C LEU A 16 13.96 4.91 -28.01
N LEU A 17 13.57 4.39 -29.17
CA LEU A 17 12.22 3.87 -29.40
C LEU A 17 11.93 2.68 -28.48
N ALA A 18 12.85 1.72 -28.38
CA ALA A 18 12.71 0.57 -27.50
C ALA A 18 12.61 0.98 -26.02
N ALA A 19 13.43 1.94 -25.58
CA ALA A 19 13.35 2.51 -24.24
C ALA A 19 12.02 3.23 -24.00
N GLY A 20 11.51 3.98 -24.99
CA GLY A 20 10.21 4.65 -24.94
C GLY A 20 9.05 3.66 -24.81
N VAL A 21 9.07 2.56 -25.55
CA VAL A 21 8.09 1.47 -25.44
C VAL A 21 8.17 0.80 -24.06
N GLY A 22 9.38 0.52 -23.58
CA GLY A 22 9.57 -0.02 -22.23
C GLY A 22 9.01 0.91 -21.15
N LEU A 23 9.32 2.20 -21.22
CA LEU A 23 8.79 3.21 -20.29
C LEU A 23 7.26 3.31 -20.37
N TYR A 24 6.68 3.20 -21.56
CA TYR A 24 5.23 3.20 -21.74
C TYR A 24 4.58 2.05 -20.97
N PHE A 25 5.05 0.81 -21.14
CA PHE A 25 4.47 -0.34 -20.41
C PHE A 25 4.76 -0.31 -18.91
N LEU A 26 5.84 0.37 -18.49
CA LEU A 26 6.09 0.59 -17.07
C LEU A 26 5.10 1.60 -16.46
N ALA A 27 4.82 2.70 -17.16
CA ALA A 27 3.91 3.77 -16.73
C ALA A 27 2.42 3.45 -16.99
N TYR A 28 2.14 2.57 -17.94
CA TYR A 28 0.80 2.11 -18.30
C TYR A 28 0.76 0.58 -18.19
N PRO A 29 0.69 0.05 -16.95
CA PRO A 29 0.74 -1.38 -16.72
C PRO A 29 -0.48 -2.06 -17.36
N ASN A 30 -0.25 -3.24 -17.93
CA ASN A 30 -1.34 -4.11 -18.36
C ASN A 30 -2.10 -4.60 -17.12
N LEU A 31 -3.34 -4.14 -16.96
CA LEU A 31 -4.20 -4.46 -15.83
C LEU A 31 -5.52 -5.02 -16.35
N PRO A 32 -6.11 -6.01 -15.68
CA PRO A 32 -7.46 -6.47 -15.98
C PRO A 32 -8.45 -5.31 -16.00
N ASP A 33 -9.48 -5.42 -16.83
CA ASP A 33 -10.60 -4.50 -16.78
C ASP A 33 -11.39 -4.76 -15.49
N TYR A 34 -11.69 -3.68 -14.77
CA TYR A 34 -12.55 -3.78 -13.60
C TYR A 34 -14.01 -3.83 -14.05
N GLN A 35 -14.68 -4.92 -13.72
CA GLN A 35 -16.14 -5.01 -13.80
C GLN A 35 -16.66 -4.85 -12.37
N PRO A 36 -17.47 -3.84 -12.03
CA PRO A 36 -18.09 -3.77 -10.71
C PRO A 36 -19.18 -4.85 -10.55
N PRO A 37 -19.37 -5.44 -9.35
CA PRO A 37 -20.50 -6.31 -9.11
C PRO A 37 -21.81 -5.51 -9.16
N ALA A 38 -22.87 -6.10 -9.71
CA ALA A 38 -24.21 -5.51 -9.72
C ALA A 38 -24.83 -5.46 -8.31
N ARG A 39 -24.43 -6.40 -7.44
CA ARG A 39 -24.82 -6.42 -6.03
C ARG A 39 -23.66 -6.92 -5.18
N LEU A 40 -23.33 -6.16 -4.13
CA LEU A 40 -22.43 -6.59 -3.06
C LEU A 40 -23.27 -7.09 -1.89
N ASN A 41 -22.95 -8.29 -1.40
CA ASN A 41 -23.57 -8.88 -0.23
C ASN A 41 -22.51 -9.07 0.86
N TYR A 42 -22.85 -8.72 2.08
CA TYR A 42 -22.01 -9.00 3.25
C TYR A 42 -22.54 -10.24 3.96
N LEU A 43 -21.63 -11.04 4.51
CA LEU A 43 -21.99 -12.12 5.42
C LEU A 43 -22.39 -11.53 6.79
N ASP A 44 -23.23 -12.24 7.52
CA ASP A 44 -23.66 -11.87 8.88
C ASP A 44 -22.56 -12.16 9.92
N GLN A 45 -21.38 -11.56 9.70
CA GLN A 45 -20.22 -11.67 10.57
C GLN A 45 -20.17 -10.52 11.56
N TRP A 46 -20.47 -9.31 11.11
CA TRP A 46 -20.34 -8.07 11.85
C TRP A 46 -21.41 -7.05 11.49
N SER A 47 -21.70 -6.17 12.45
CA SER A 47 -22.47 -4.95 12.20
C SER A 47 -21.74 -4.05 11.19
N GLU A 48 -22.46 -3.13 10.55
CA GLU A 48 -21.86 -2.14 9.65
C GLU A 48 -20.80 -1.28 10.37
N ALA A 49 -21.07 -0.86 11.60
CA ALA A 49 -20.16 -0.04 12.38
C ALA A 49 -18.85 -0.77 12.73
N ASP A 50 -18.95 -2.04 13.11
CA ASP A 50 -17.77 -2.88 13.38
C ASP A 50 -16.94 -3.09 12.11
N ARG A 51 -17.60 -3.33 10.97
CA ARG A 51 -16.94 -3.47 9.68
C ARG A 51 -16.22 -2.19 9.25
N GLN A 52 -16.85 -1.02 9.38
CA GLN A 52 -16.21 0.26 9.06
C GLN A 52 -15.02 0.55 9.98
N THR A 53 -15.09 0.12 11.25
CA THR A 53 -13.96 0.19 12.16
C THR A 53 -12.83 -0.73 11.69
N TYR A 54 -13.13 -1.98 11.39
CA TYR A 54 -12.16 -2.93 10.87
C TYR A 54 -11.49 -2.45 9.55
N TYR A 55 -12.26 -1.88 8.63
CA TYR A 55 -11.75 -1.43 7.33
C TYR A 55 -10.80 -0.24 7.42
N TYR A 56 -11.09 0.71 8.31
CA TYR A 56 -10.48 2.05 8.26
C TYR A 56 -9.79 2.47 9.57
N THR A 57 -9.61 1.56 10.53
CA THR A 57 -8.73 1.82 11.67
C THR A 57 -7.26 1.73 11.23
N PRO A 58 -6.50 2.84 11.27
CA PRO A 58 -5.08 2.82 10.91
C PRO A 58 -4.26 1.99 11.89
N GLN A 59 -3.18 1.39 11.40
CA GLN A 59 -2.24 0.61 12.23
C GLN A 59 -0.91 1.33 12.48
N GLY A 60 -0.82 2.60 12.08
CA GLY A 60 0.34 3.46 12.30
C GLY A 60 1.29 3.51 11.10
N THR A 61 0.89 2.94 9.96
CA THR A 61 1.70 2.86 8.74
C THR A 61 1.81 4.22 8.06
N GLN A 62 2.95 4.48 7.43
CA GLN A 62 3.15 5.71 6.65
C GLN A 62 3.49 5.48 5.17
N VAL A 63 3.47 4.23 4.65
CA VAL A 63 3.80 3.88 3.24
C VAL A 63 5.01 4.66 2.71
N LYS A 64 6.16 4.51 3.38
CA LYS A 64 7.43 5.22 3.09
C LYS A 64 7.35 6.77 3.16
N GLY A 65 6.38 7.29 3.92
CA GLY A 65 6.13 8.71 4.14
C GLY A 65 5.14 9.34 3.16
N LEU A 66 4.39 8.55 2.40
CA LEU A 66 3.40 9.05 1.46
C LEU A 66 2.22 9.67 2.23
N GLU A 67 1.98 10.97 2.01
CA GLU A 67 0.81 11.63 2.58
C GLU A 67 -0.49 11.20 1.91
N TYR A 68 -1.55 11.16 2.70
CA TYR A 68 -2.89 10.76 2.27
C TYR A 68 -3.41 11.67 1.14
N ASP A 69 -3.33 12.99 1.34
CA ASP A 69 -3.82 13.96 0.37
C ASP A 69 -2.99 13.95 -0.92
N TRP A 70 -1.71 13.59 -0.83
CA TRP A 70 -0.88 13.43 -2.02
C TRP A 70 -1.37 12.24 -2.83
N PHE A 71 -1.58 11.09 -2.20
CA PHE A 71 -2.07 9.89 -2.86
C PHE A 71 -3.40 10.12 -3.60
N VAL A 72 -4.36 10.79 -2.94
CA VAL A 72 -5.67 11.12 -3.53
C VAL A 72 -5.53 12.10 -4.71
N ALA A 73 -4.57 13.03 -4.63
CA ALA A 73 -4.34 14.04 -5.66
C ALA A 73 -3.58 13.54 -6.89
N LEU A 74 -2.86 12.42 -6.81
CA LEU A 74 -2.03 11.92 -7.92
C LEU A 74 -2.87 11.70 -9.18
N GLU A 75 -2.28 12.06 -10.32
CA GLU A 75 -2.83 11.76 -11.63
C GLU A 75 -2.15 10.52 -12.23
N LEU A 76 -2.82 9.84 -13.16
CA LEU A 76 -2.19 8.82 -13.98
C LEU A 76 -1.08 9.41 -14.88
N PRO A 77 -0.06 8.65 -15.29
CA PRO A 77 1.08 9.18 -16.05
C PRO A 77 0.69 9.89 -17.36
N PHE A 78 -0.25 9.31 -18.11
CA PHE A 78 -0.64 9.79 -19.45
C PHE A 78 -2.04 10.39 -19.53
N SER A 79 -2.71 10.60 -18.39
CA SER A 79 -4.06 11.20 -18.30
C SER A 79 -4.10 12.25 -17.18
N GLN A 80 -5.18 13.04 -17.09
CA GLN A 80 -5.50 13.85 -15.93
C GLN A 80 -6.39 13.12 -14.91
N ASP A 81 -6.83 11.90 -15.24
CA ASP A 81 -7.61 11.06 -14.32
C ASP A 81 -6.80 10.76 -13.05
N ARG A 82 -7.50 10.67 -11.92
CA ARG A 82 -6.87 10.41 -10.61
C ARG A 82 -6.39 8.96 -10.52
N PHE A 83 -5.23 8.78 -9.92
CA PHE A 83 -4.68 7.47 -9.59
C PHE A 83 -5.56 6.76 -8.56
N ALA A 84 -6.00 7.46 -7.53
CA ALA A 84 -6.77 6.90 -6.42
C ALA A 84 -8.28 6.75 -6.69
N THR A 85 -8.70 6.59 -7.95
CA THR A 85 -10.12 6.30 -8.23
C THR A 85 -10.45 4.86 -7.80
N PRO A 86 -11.66 4.61 -7.25
CA PRO A 86 -12.04 3.26 -6.84
C PRO A 86 -11.93 2.25 -7.98
N ASP A 87 -12.40 2.61 -9.17
CA ASP A 87 -12.36 1.74 -10.35
C ASP A 87 -10.94 1.40 -10.78
N TYR A 88 -10.02 2.37 -10.80
CA TYR A 88 -8.63 2.11 -11.17
C TYR A 88 -7.93 1.24 -10.12
N LEU A 89 -8.14 1.51 -8.83
CA LEU A 89 -7.57 0.72 -7.75
C LEU A 89 -8.13 -0.71 -7.72
N ALA A 90 -9.40 -0.90 -8.06
CA ALA A 90 -10.01 -2.24 -8.13
C ALA A 90 -9.37 -3.14 -9.21
N ARG A 91 -8.73 -2.56 -10.24
CA ARG A 91 -7.95 -3.32 -11.23
C ARG A 91 -6.71 -3.98 -10.66
N PHE A 92 -6.21 -3.49 -9.52
CA PHE A 92 -5.14 -4.13 -8.74
C PHE A 92 -5.67 -5.15 -7.73
N GLY A 93 -6.97 -5.48 -7.76
CA GLY A 93 -7.61 -6.44 -6.87
C GLY A 93 -8.00 -5.87 -5.50
N PHE A 94 -7.89 -4.55 -5.31
CA PHE A 94 -8.42 -3.89 -4.11
C PHE A 94 -9.94 -3.90 -4.10
N LEU A 95 -10.51 -4.08 -2.92
CA LEU A 95 -11.95 -4.27 -2.77
C LEU A 95 -12.66 -2.93 -2.61
N VAL A 96 -13.60 -2.66 -3.51
CA VAL A 96 -14.41 -1.45 -3.54
C VAL A 96 -15.89 -1.86 -3.46
N ASP A 97 -16.69 -1.11 -2.71
CA ASP A 97 -18.15 -1.21 -2.80
C ASP A 97 -18.63 -0.25 -3.91
N PRO A 98 -19.36 -0.72 -4.94
CA PRO A 98 -19.88 0.15 -6.00
C PRO A 98 -20.79 1.28 -5.50
N ALA A 99 -21.44 1.10 -4.34
CA ALA A 99 -22.25 2.12 -3.69
C ALA A 99 -21.45 2.98 -2.69
N GLN A 100 -20.14 2.72 -2.52
CA GLN A 100 -19.29 3.43 -1.57
C GLN A 100 -19.24 4.92 -1.89
N LYS A 101 -19.36 5.72 -0.84
CA LYS A 101 -19.16 7.17 -0.86
C LYS A 101 -18.14 7.55 0.19
N ALA A 102 -17.57 8.73 0.02
CA ALA A 102 -16.71 9.33 1.04
C ALA A 102 -17.46 9.41 2.39
N THR A 103 -16.79 9.00 3.45
CA THR A 103 -17.27 9.09 4.83
C THR A 103 -16.25 9.82 5.69
N THR A 104 -16.58 10.10 6.95
CA THR A 104 -15.62 10.70 7.89
C THR A 104 -14.39 9.81 8.13
N ARG A 105 -14.54 8.48 8.07
CA ARG A 105 -13.44 7.51 8.22
C ARG A 105 -12.70 7.24 6.92
N ASN A 106 -13.34 7.44 5.78
CA ASN A 106 -12.77 7.27 4.45
C ASN A 106 -13.11 8.47 3.56
N PRO A 107 -12.49 9.65 3.81
CA PRO A 107 -12.83 10.87 3.09
C PRO A 107 -12.43 10.83 1.61
N GLY A 108 -11.40 10.05 1.25
CA GLY A 108 -10.95 9.84 -0.12
C GLY A 108 -11.75 8.80 -0.91
N ASN A 109 -12.77 8.19 -0.32
CA ASN A 109 -13.53 7.07 -0.92
C ASN A 109 -12.62 5.93 -1.41
N LEU A 110 -11.56 5.62 -0.67
CA LEU A 110 -10.55 4.62 -1.02
C LEU A 110 -11.06 3.18 -0.81
N PRO A 111 -10.41 2.17 -1.42
CA PRO A 111 -10.77 0.77 -1.19
C PRO A 111 -10.64 0.33 0.27
N VAL A 112 -11.23 -0.82 0.58
CA VAL A 112 -11.08 -1.46 1.89
C VAL A 112 -9.61 -1.60 2.26
N GLY A 113 -9.28 -1.13 3.46
CA GLY A 113 -7.93 -1.20 4.01
C GLY A 113 -7.03 -0.02 3.72
N PHE A 114 -7.49 1.00 2.98
CA PHE A 114 -6.78 2.28 2.86
C PHE A 114 -7.34 3.27 3.86
N ALA A 115 -6.52 3.72 4.80
CA ALA A 115 -6.93 4.64 5.87
C ALA A 115 -6.08 5.93 5.88
N ARG A 116 -6.59 6.94 6.58
CA ARG A 116 -5.86 8.17 6.91
C ARG A 116 -5.31 8.04 8.32
N HIS A 117 -4.00 8.08 8.47
CA HIS A 117 -3.31 8.08 9.76
C HIS A 117 -2.70 9.45 10.00
N GLU A 118 -3.10 10.13 11.06
CA GLU A 118 -2.47 11.39 11.48
C GLU A 118 -1.31 11.07 12.41
N ASP A 119 -0.12 11.52 12.04
CA ASP A 119 1.06 11.42 12.88
C ASP A 119 0.98 12.46 13.99
N ASP A 120 0.83 12.00 15.24
CA ASP A 120 0.70 12.85 16.42
C ASP A 120 1.90 13.81 16.63
N GLU A 121 3.09 13.46 16.12
CA GLU A 121 4.29 14.30 16.28
C GLU A 121 4.33 15.47 15.29
N THR A 122 3.96 15.20 14.04
CA THR A 122 4.09 16.18 12.94
C THR A 122 2.76 16.80 12.52
N GLY A 123 1.63 16.24 12.96
CA GLY A 123 0.28 16.58 12.51
C GLY A 123 0.02 16.24 11.03
N ARG A 124 0.93 15.49 10.37
CA ARG A 124 0.80 15.13 8.95
C ARG A 124 -0.07 13.89 8.80
N ALA A 125 -0.94 13.93 7.79
CA ALA A 125 -1.80 12.81 7.46
C ALA A 125 -1.13 11.90 6.43
N HIS A 126 -0.75 10.70 6.85
CA HIS A 126 -0.16 9.68 6.00
C HIS A 126 -1.20 8.69 5.47
N LEU A 127 -0.89 8.12 4.30
CA LEU A 127 -1.61 6.96 3.80
C LEU A 127 -1.24 5.75 4.67
N ASP A 128 -2.26 5.09 5.20
CA ASP A 128 -2.12 3.87 5.99
C ASP A 128 -2.74 2.70 5.23
N VAL A 129 -2.12 1.52 5.37
CA VAL A 129 -2.66 0.25 4.91
C VAL A 129 -3.00 -0.57 6.14
N THR A 130 -4.30 -0.79 6.36
CA THR A 130 -4.81 -1.51 7.53
C THR A 130 -4.80 -3.02 7.29
N CYS A 131 -4.99 -3.79 8.38
CA CYS A 131 -5.14 -5.23 8.34
C CYS A 131 -6.20 -5.69 7.33
N ALA A 132 -7.26 -4.90 7.11
CA ALA A 132 -8.36 -5.23 6.22
C ALA A 132 -7.95 -5.26 4.75
N ALA A 133 -6.88 -4.56 4.34
CA ALA A 133 -6.39 -4.62 2.97
C ALA A 133 -6.00 -6.06 2.59
N CYS A 134 -5.26 -6.73 3.50
CA CYS A 134 -4.74 -8.08 3.31
C CYS A 134 -5.72 -9.18 3.74
N HIS A 135 -6.54 -8.89 4.76
CA HIS A 135 -7.41 -9.87 5.42
C HIS A 135 -8.90 -9.69 5.13
N THR A 136 -9.25 -9.11 3.97
CA THR A 136 -10.63 -9.11 3.46
C THR A 136 -10.65 -9.75 2.09
N GLY A 137 -11.51 -10.74 1.90
CA GLY A 137 -11.69 -11.45 0.63
C GLY A 137 -13.03 -11.16 -0.01
N GLU A 138 -13.17 -11.51 -1.29
CA GLU A 138 -14.44 -11.42 -2.01
C GLU A 138 -14.58 -12.58 -3.00
N LEU A 139 -15.76 -13.20 -3.03
CA LEU A 139 -16.14 -14.18 -4.05
C LEU A 139 -17.10 -13.53 -5.03
N ARG A 140 -16.89 -13.76 -6.33
CA ARG A 140 -17.68 -13.16 -7.40
C ARG A 140 -18.27 -14.22 -8.30
N TYR A 141 -19.59 -14.18 -8.50
CA TYR A 141 -20.30 -15.12 -9.37
C TYR A 141 -21.59 -14.49 -9.93
N GLY A 142 -21.80 -14.59 -11.25
CA GLY A 142 -23.05 -14.15 -11.89
C GLY A 142 -23.42 -12.68 -11.64
N GLY A 143 -22.43 -11.77 -11.60
CA GLY A 143 -22.63 -10.35 -11.29
C GLY A 143 -22.85 -10.04 -9.81
N GLN A 144 -22.85 -11.03 -8.93
CA GLN A 144 -22.91 -10.84 -7.48
C GLN A 144 -21.52 -10.95 -6.86
N ALA A 145 -21.31 -10.21 -5.78
CA ALA A 145 -20.15 -10.33 -4.91
C ALA A 145 -20.60 -10.70 -3.49
N ILE A 146 -19.81 -11.55 -2.83
CA ILE A 146 -19.93 -11.87 -1.41
C ILE A 146 -18.64 -11.42 -0.74
N ARG A 147 -18.74 -10.41 0.13
CA ARG A 147 -17.62 -9.90 0.92
C ARG A 147 -17.39 -10.78 2.14
N ILE A 148 -16.13 -11.11 2.35
CA ILE A 148 -15.67 -12.05 3.37
C ILE A 148 -14.69 -11.31 4.28
N ASP A 149 -15.20 -10.79 5.38
CA ASP A 149 -14.41 -10.07 6.38
C ASP A 149 -13.53 -11.06 7.14
N GLY A 150 -12.22 -10.85 7.19
CA GLY A 150 -11.25 -11.82 7.72
C GLY A 150 -10.80 -12.90 6.71
N GLY A 151 -11.22 -12.79 5.43
CA GLY A 151 -10.81 -13.67 4.34
C GLY A 151 -9.46 -13.31 3.70
N ALA A 152 -9.10 -13.97 2.61
CA ALA A 152 -7.87 -13.70 1.87
C ALA A 152 -8.08 -12.63 0.79
N ALA A 153 -7.27 -11.57 0.81
CA ALA A 153 -7.29 -10.56 -0.26
C ALA A 153 -6.70 -11.08 -1.57
N MET A 154 -7.12 -10.48 -2.69
CA MET A 154 -6.65 -10.83 -4.03
C MET A 154 -5.84 -9.72 -4.70
N HIS A 155 -5.38 -8.72 -3.93
CA HIS A 155 -4.69 -7.56 -4.49
C HIS A 155 -3.21 -7.80 -4.79
N SER A 156 -2.60 -6.92 -5.61
CA SER A 156 -1.15 -6.91 -5.90
C SER A 156 -0.41 -5.73 -5.24
N LEU A 157 -0.68 -5.49 -3.95
CA LEU A 157 -0.07 -4.40 -3.17
C LEU A 157 1.46 -4.50 -3.08
N ALA A 158 1.98 -5.72 -2.84
CA ALA A 158 3.36 -5.92 -2.42
C ALA A 158 4.40 -5.79 -3.55
N SER A 159 3.98 -5.85 -4.82
CA SER A 159 4.91 -5.89 -5.96
C SER A 159 5.65 -4.55 -6.17
N THR A 160 6.88 -4.47 -5.67
CA THR A 160 7.80 -3.33 -5.80
C THR A 160 8.83 -3.50 -6.93
N VAL A 161 9.07 -4.73 -7.37
CA VAL A 161 10.01 -5.02 -8.47
C VAL A 161 9.37 -4.63 -9.81
N PRO A 162 10.01 -3.76 -10.61
CA PRO A 162 9.47 -3.39 -11.91
C PRO A 162 9.29 -4.59 -12.83
N THR A 163 8.14 -4.68 -13.49
CA THR A 163 7.80 -5.75 -14.43
C THR A 163 7.16 -5.18 -15.69
N LEU A 164 7.52 -5.75 -16.84
CA LEU A 164 6.86 -5.48 -18.12
C LEU A 164 5.55 -6.26 -18.26
N ARG A 165 5.27 -7.22 -17.37
CA ARG A 165 4.00 -7.98 -17.37
C ARG A 165 2.81 -7.15 -16.90
N GLY A 166 3.05 -6.01 -16.25
CA GLY A 166 2.01 -5.19 -15.63
C GLY A 166 1.57 -5.76 -14.27
N GLY A 167 0.48 -5.23 -13.71
CA GLY A 167 -0.12 -5.77 -12.47
C GLY A 167 0.42 -5.22 -11.15
N ALA A 168 1.64 -4.67 -11.11
CA ALA A 168 2.26 -4.23 -9.86
C ALA A 168 1.77 -2.85 -9.39
N PHE A 169 1.09 -2.79 -8.24
CA PHE A 169 0.59 -1.53 -7.66
C PHE A 169 1.72 -0.55 -7.33
N GLY A 170 2.79 -1.01 -6.68
CA GLY A 170 3.91 -0.17 -6.28
C GLY A 170 4.60 0.49 -7.47
N GLN A 171 4.74 -0.23 -8.58
CA GLN A 171 5.25 0.32 -9.83
C GLN A 171 4.33 1.42 -10.38
N ALA A 172 3.01 1.17 -10.45
CA ALA A 172 2.06 2.14 -10.97
C ALA A 172 2.05 3.43 -10.13
N LEU A 173 2.06 3.29 -8.80
CA LEU A 173 2.17 4.40 -7.87
C LEU A 173 3.46 5.19 -8.07
N GLY A 174 4.61 4.51 -8.12
CA GLY A 174 5.91 5.13 -8.36
C GLY A 174 5.97 5.89 -9.68
N MET A 175 5.36 5.35 -10.75
CA MET A 175 5.29 6.03 -12.05
C MET A 175 4.36 7.25 -12.02
N SER A 176 3.19 7.17 -11.38
CA SER A 176 2.32 8.33 -11.17
C SER A 176 3.03 9.45 -10.40
N MET A 177 3.79 9.09 -9.37
CA MET A 177 4.57 10.07 -8.61
C MET A 177 5.72 10.66 -9.44
N ALA A 178 6.47 9.85 -10.18
CA ALA A 178 7.54 10.31 -11.05
C ALA A 178 7.02 11.28 -12.13
N PHE A 179 5.94 10.93 -12.81
CA PHE A 179 5.31 11.82 -13.79
C PHE A 179 4.79 13.11 -13.17
N THR A 180 4.25 13.03 -11.95
CA THR A 180 3.84 14.22 -11.20
C THR A 180 5.02 15.12 -10.89
N TYR A 181 6.16 14.57 -10.47
CA TYR A 181 7.35 15.34 -10.09
C TYR A 181 8.07 15.96 -11.31
N TYR A 182 8.29 15.18 -12.37
CA TYR A 182 9.10 15.60 -13.52
C TYR A 182 8.31 16.40 -14.56
N ASN A 183 6.99 16.27 -14.63
CA ASN A 183 6.16 17.12 -15.49
C ASN A 183 5.74 18.39 -14.73
N PRO A 184 6.23 19.59 -15.10
CA PRO A 184 5.95 20.82 -14.37
C PRO A 184 4.46 21.21 -14.35
N LEU A 185 3.70 20.83 -15.39
CA LEU A 185 2.26 21.11 -15.46
C LEU A 185 1.46 20.19 -14.53
N LYS A 186 1.84 18.91 -14.44
CA LYS A 186 1.24 17.98 -13.48
C LYS A 186 1.58 18.38 -12.05
N PHE A 187 2.86 18.69 -11.78
CA PHE A 187 3.28 19.14 -10.46
C PHE A 187 2.52 20.39 -10.01
N ARG A 188 2.29 21.36 -10.93
CA ARG A 188 1.50 22.55 -10.63
C ARG A 188 0.07 22.19 -10.17
N ARG A 189 -0.68 21.41 -10.95
CA ARG A 189 -2.05 21.00 -10.60
C ARG A 189 -2.10 20.20 -9.30
N PHE A 190 -1.14 19.30 -9.11
CA PHE A 190 -0.98 18.54 -7.88
C PHE A 190 -0.79 19.47 -6.67
N ALA A 191 0.17 20.41 -6.77
CA ALA A 191 0.48 21.33 -5.70
C ALA A 191 -0.67 22.31 -5.40
N GLU A 192 -1.36 22.81 -6.43
CA GLU A 192 -2.57 23.64 -6.27
C GLU A 192 -3.67 22.90 -5.50
N HIS A 193 -3.88 21.61 -5.82
CA HIS A 193 -4.88 20.79 -5.16
C HIS A 193 -4.52 20.48 -3.69
N VAL A 194 -3.26 20.14 -3.43
CA VAL A 194 -2.79 19.77 -2.08
C VAL A 194 -2.64 20.97 -1.15
N LEU A 195 -2.13 22.11 -1.65
CA LEU A 195 -1.82 23.28 -0.81
C LEU A 195 -2.97 24.29 -0.74
N GLY A 196 -3.85 24.32 -1.74
CA GLY A 196 -4.90 25.33 -1.84
C GLY A 196 -4.34 26.75 -1.78
N GLU A 197 -4.83 27.54 -0.82
CA GLU A 197 -4.42 28.93 -0.62
C GLU A 197 -2.93 29.10 -0.28
N ARG A 198 -2.28 28.07 0.28
CA ARG A 198 -0.86 28.09 0.62
C ARG A 198 0.07 27.80 -0.56
N TYR A 199 -0.47 27.59 -1.76
CA TYR A 199 0.30 27.20 -2.94
C TYR A 199 1.53 28.10 -3.19
N GLU A 200 1.37 29.42 -3.19
CA GLU A 200 2.49 30.35 -3.46
C GLU A 200 3.58 30.32 -2.38
N GLN A 201 3.21 29.98 -1.13
CA GLN A 201 4.13 29.96 0.01
C GLN A 201 4.89 28.63 0.07
N ASP A 202 4.18 27.50 -0.06
CA ASP A 202 4.68 26.19 0.34
C ASP A 202 5.09 25.30 -0.85
N ARG A 203 4.83 25.70 -2.09
CA ARG A 203 5.12 24.87 -3.29
C ARG A 203 6.56 24.38 -3.36
N ALA A 204 7.53 25.22 -2.99
CA ALA A 204 8.94 24.84 -3.01
C ALA A 204 9.25 23.77 -1.96
N GLN A 205 8.64 23.86 -0.77
CA GLN A 205 8.76 22.87 0.30
C GLN A 205 8.07 21.56 -0.09
N LEU A 206 6.82 21.62 -0.57
CA LEU A 206 6.09 20.47 -1.09
C LEU A 206 6.90 19.72 -2.15
N ARG A 207 7.55 20.44 -3.08
CA ARG A 207 8.38 19.81 -4.10
C ARG A 207 9.56 19.03 -3.51
N ARG A 208 10.20 19.56 -2.47
CA ARG A 208 11.32 18.88 -1.78
C ARG A 208 10.83 17.65 -1.04
N ASP A 209 9.74 17.76 -0.29
CA ASP A 209 9.22 16.66 0.53
C ASP A 209 8.66 15.54 -0.36
N PHE A 210 7.93 15.89 -1.42
CA PHE A 210 7.46 14.95 -2.42
C PHE A 210 8.63 14.21 -3.09
N LYS A 211 9.74 14.92 -3.40
CA LYS A 211 10.93 14.29 -3.96
C LYS A 211 11.54 13.28 -2.99
N GLN A 212 11.61 13.58 -1.70
CA GLN A 212 12.17 12.66 -0.71
C GLN A 212 11.38 11.34 -0.66
N VAL A 213 10.04 11.42 -0.67
CA VAL A 213 9.19 10.21 -0.71
C VAL A 213 9.37 9.45 -2.02
N LEU A 214 9.40 10.15 -3.16
CA LEU A 214 9.66 9.55 -4.47
C LEU A 214 11.02 8.83 -4.50
N ASP A 215 12.07 9.47 -4.00
CA ASP A 215 13.42 8.89 -3.96
C ASP A 215 13.48 7.65 -3.07
N ARG A 216 12.77 7.63 -1.93
CA ARG A 216 12.66 6.43 -1.07
C ARG A 216 11.96 5.27 -1.79
N LEU A 217 10.85 5.54 -2.48
CA LEU A 217 10.11 4.52 -3.24
C LEU A 217 10.93 3.96 -4.40
N LEU A 218 11.54 4.83 -5.21
CA LEU A 218 12.40 4.42 -6.32
C LEU A 218 13.68 3.71 -5.84
N GLY A 219 14.25 4.18 -4.73
CA GLY A 219 15.40 3.54 -4.08
C GLY A 219 15.07 2.13 -3.58
N THR A 220 13.89 1.93 -3.00
CA THR A 220 13.40 0.61 -2.58
C THR A 220 13.24 -0.30 -3.81
N ALA A 221 12.55 0.16 -4.86
CA ALA A 221 12.37 -0.62 -6.08
C ALA A 221 13.70 -0.99 -6.76
N TYR A 222 14.67 -0.06 -6.78
CA TYR A 222 16.01 -0.31 -7.30
C TYR A 222 16.78 -1.33 -6.44
N ASN A 223 16.73 -1.19 -5.11
CA ASN A 223 17.38 -2.12 -4.18
C ASN A 223 16.83 -3.55 -4.34
N ASP A 224 15.49 -3.66 -4.38
CA ASP A 224 14.77 -4.92 -4.54
C ASP A 224 15.15 -5.64 -5.85
N TRP A 225 15.21 -4.88 -6.95
CA TRP A 225 15.60 -5.38 -8.27
C TRP A 225 17.08 -5.75 -8.35
N HIS A 226 17.98 -4.83 -7.96
CA HIS A 226 19.42 -5.00 -8.10
C HIS A 226 19.96 -6.15 -7.25
N ARG A 227 19.39 -6.36 -6.05
CA ARG A 227 19.76 -7.48 -5.16
C ARG A 227 19.00 -8.77 -5.47
N GLY A 228 17.99 -8.73 -6.35
CA GLY A 228 17.15 -9.89 -6.64
C GLY A 228 16.40 -10.40 -5.40
N LEU A 229 15.89 -9.49 -4.56
CA LEU A 229 15.27 -9.86 -3.28
C LEU A 229 13.95 -10.64 -3.46
N TYR A 230 13.23 -10.38 -4.55
CA TYR A 230 11.93 -11.00 -4.84
C TYR A 230 11.94 -11.67 -6.23
N PRO A 231 12.66 -12.81 -6.40
CA PRO A 231 12.84 -13.45 -7.70
C PRO A 231 11.60 -14.24 -8.15
N THR A 232 10.68 -14.54 -7.23
CA THR A 232 9.41 -15.19 -7.55
C THR A 232 8.33 -14.11 -7.61
N GLU A 233 7.60 -14.07 -8.73
CA GLU A 233 6.51 -13.11 -8.92
C GLU A 233 5.41 -13.37 -7.90
N GLU A 234 5.10 -12.35 -7.09
CA GLU A 234 4.07 -12.42 -6.05
C GLU A 234 2.66 -12.31 -6.65
N GLY A 235 2.48 -11.58 -7.75
CA GLY A 235 1.22 -11.52 -8.48
C GLY A 235 0.04 -11.00 -7.65
N PHE A 236 -1.18 -11.40 -8.03
CA PHE A 236 -2.42 -11.05 -7.33
C PHE A 236 -2.72 -12.06 -6.23
N GLY A 237 -2.98 -11.56 -5.02
CA GLY A 237 -3.42 -12.38 -3.89
C GLY A 237 -2.35 -13.25 -3.23
N ARG A 238 -1.08 -13.11 -3.64
CA ARG A 238 0.05 -13.74 -2.96
C ARG A 238 1.15 -12.72 -2.68
N THR A 239 1.90 -12.97 -1.62
CA THR A 239 3.10 -12.21 -1.26
C THR A 239 3.95 -13.02 -0.29
N ASP A 240 5.27 -12.82 -0.30
CA ASP A 240 6.15 -13.28 0.76
C ASP A 240 6.18 -12.22 1.86
N ALA A 241 5.04 -12.08 2.56
CA ALA A 241 4.87 -11.05 3.59
C ALA A 241 5.95 -11.17 4.68
N PHE A 242 6.30 -12.39 5.08
CA PHE A 242 7.32 -12.61 6.09
C PHE A 242 8.70 -12.12 5.64
N GLY A 243 9.12 -12.49 4.42
CA GLY A 243 10.38 -12.02 3.85
C GLY A 243 10.41 -10.51 3.64
N ARG A 244 9.29 -9.90 3.22
CA ARG A 244 9.15 -8.44 3.09
C ARG A 244 9.25 -7.73 4.43
N ILE A 245 8.51 -8.20 5.43
CA ILE A 245 8.55 -7.66 6.80
C ILE A 245 9.99 -7.74 7.33
N ALA A 246 10.67 -8.87 7.15
CA ALA A 246 12.05 -9.05 7.59
C ALA A 246 13.01 -8.11 6.85
N ASN A 247 12.88 -7.96 5.53
CA ASN A 247 13.70 -7.04 4.74
C ASN A 247 13.47 -5.58 5.12
N THR A 248 12.23 -5.17 5.43
CA THR A 248 11.96 -3.82 5.92
C THR A 248 12.48 -3.61 7.34
N ALA A 249 12.20 -4.53 8.27
CA ALA A 249 12.60 -4.37 9.66
C ALA A 249 14.13 -4.51 9.87
N PHE A 250 14.80 -5.41 9.16
CA PHE A 250 16.22 -5.69 9.39
C PHE A 250 17.12 -5.14 8.28
N GLY A 251 16.65 -5.06 7.04
CA GLY A 251 17.40 -4.54 5.90
C GLY A 251 17.29 -3.03 5.72
N ASP A 252 16.06 -2.50 5.60
CA ASP A 252 15.82 -1.06 5.45
C ASP A 252 16.17 -0.30 6.73
N ALA A 253 15.70 -0.79 7.88
CA ALA A 253 15.74 -0.04 9.13
C ALA A 253 17.00 -0.26 9.99
N LEU A 254 17.73 -1.37 9.81
CA LEU A 254 18.91 -1.69 10.63
C LEU A 254 20.21 -1.75 9.82
N ASP A 255 20.36 -2.72 8.91
CA ASP A 255 21.61 -2.92 8.17
C ASP A 255 21.36 -3.58 6.80
N PRO A 256 21.84 -3.01 5.68
CA PRO A 256 21.75 -3.63 4.36
C PRO A 256 22.38 -5.03 4.21
N ALA A 257 23.22 -5.47 5.14
CA ALA A 257 23.73 -6.84 5.21
C ALA A 257 22.65 -7.86 5.60
N ASN A 258 21.52 -7.39 6.16
CA ASN A 258 20.44 -8.24 6.62
C ASN A 258 19.38 -8.55 5.56
N TYR A 259 19.48 -8.01 4.35
CA TYR A 259 18.55 -8.40 3.29
C TYR A 259 18.68 -9.89 2.98
N ARG A 260 17.53 -10.56 2.88
CA ARG A 260 17.42 -11.95 2.44
C ARG A 260 16.51 -12.03 1.23
N VAL A 261 16.78 -13.03 0.38
CA VAL A 261 15.89 -13.37 -0.73
C VAL A 261 14.59 -13.91 -0.16
N ALA A 262 13.48 -13.29 -0.55
CA ALA A 262 12.11 -13.63 -0.22
C ALA A 262 11.43 -14.18 -1.49
N ASN A 263 11.44 -15.50 -1.62
CA ASN A 263 11.03 -16.23 -2.82
C ASN A 263 9.86 -17.19 -2.57
N ALA A 264 9.15 -17.07 -1.45
CA ALA A 264 8.07 -17.95 -1.06
C ALA A 264 6.72 -17.21 -0.96
N PRO A 265 6.20 -16.61 -2.05
CA PRO A 265 4.92 -15.92 -1.98
C PRO A 265 3.79 -16.90 -1.72
N VAL A 266 2.96 -16.58 -0.74
CA VAL A 266 1.81 -17.38 -0.32
C VAL A 266 0.57 -16.49 -0.28
N SER A 267 -0.62 -17.10 -0.32
CA SER A 267 -1.86 -16.35 -0.18
C SER A 267 -1.95 -15.69 1.20
N TYR A 268 -2.65 -14.55 1.30
CA TYR A 268 -2.97 -13.98 2.61
C TYR A 268 -3.80 -15.00 3.41
N PRO A 269 -3.40 -15.36 4.64
CA PRO A 269 -4.16 -16.32 5.42
C PRO A 269 -5.46 -15.67 5.88
N GLN A 270 -6.54 -16.46 5.92
CA GLN A 270 -7.73 -16.08 6.66
C GLN A 270 -7.41 -15.90 8.15
N VAL A 271 -8.08 -14.97 8.81
CA VAL A 271 -7.88 -14.68 10.25
C VAL A 271 -8.98 -15.25 11.14
N TRP A 272 -9.96 -15.94 10.55
CA TRP A 272 -10.94 -16.70 11.33
C TRP A 272 -10.27 -17.78 12.14
N ASP A 273 -10.80 -18.00 13.34
CA ASP A 273 -10.31 -19.02 14.26
C ASP A 273 -8.82 -18.90 14.60
N ILE A 274 -8.17 -17.76 14.30
CA ILE A 274 -6.74 -17.56 14.59
C ILE A 274 -6.43 -17.75 16.09
N TRP A 275 -7.40 -17.46 16.96
CA TRP A 275 -7.33 -17.65 18.40
C TRP A 275 -7.25 -19.13 18.85
N LYS A 276 -7.52 -20.08 17.95
CA LYS A 276 -7.40 -21.53 18.20
C LYS A 276 -6.01 -22.08 17.92
N PHE A 277 -5.12 -21.32 17.27
CA PHE A 277 -3.79 -21.79 16.88
C PHE A 277 -2.72 -21.31 17.86
N ASP A 278 -1.83 -22.22 18.27
CA ASP A 278 -0.66 -21.89 19.10
C ASP A 278 0.47 -21.24 18.29
N TRP A 279 0.51 -21.50 16.97
CA TRP A 279 1.48 -20.94 16.03
C TRP A 279 0.75 -20.43 14.79
N VAL A 280 1.11 -19.23 14.35
CA VAL A 280 0.51 -18.56 13.19
C VAL A 280 1.54 -18.34 12.08
N LEU A 281 1.08 -17.77 10.95
CA LEU A 281 1.76 -17.72 9.64
C LEU A 281 1.80 -19.10 8.96
N TRP A 282 1.93 -19.11 7.63
CA TRP A 282 1.89 -20.35 6.84
C TRP A 282 2.99 -21.36 7.21
N ASN A 283 4.13 -20.88 7.69
CA ASN A 283 5.25 -21.70 8.14
C ASN A 283 5.25 -21.99 9.65
N GLY A 284 4.23 -21.52 10.39
CA GLY A 284 4.13 -21.71 11.83
C GLY A 284 5.28 -21.09 12.63
N SER A 285 5.84 -19.95 12.18
CA SER A 285 7.05 -19.37 12.79
C SER A 285 6.79 -18.40 13.94
N ALA A 286 5.54 -18.05 14.22
CA ALA A 286 5.19 -17.07 15.26
C ALA A 286 4.21 -17.66 16.27
N MET A 287 4.68 -17.87 17.51
CA MET A 287 3.83 -18.27 18.65
C MET A 287 3.26 -17.06 19.39
N GLN A 288 4.09 -16.02 19.60
CA GLN A 288 3.76 -14.90 20.46
C GLN A 288 2.96 -13.82 19.70
N PRO A 289 1.67 -13.60 20.02
CA PRO A 289 0.81 -12.74 19.20
C PRO A 289 1.25 -11.27 19.20
N MET A 290 1.71 -10.76 20.34
CA MET A 290 2.21 -9.39 20.43
C MET A 290 3.46 -9.19 19.58
N ALA A 291 4.43 -10.10 19.64
CA ALA A 291 5.64 -10.01 18.83
C ALA A 291 5.31 -10.10 17.33
N ARG A 292 4.36 -10.96 16.95
CA ARG A 292 3.86 -11.06 15.58
C ARG A 292 3.25 -9.75 15.11
N ASN A 293 2.38 -9.14 15.91
CA ASN A 293 1.69 -7.90 15.54
C ASN A 293 2.66 -6.72 15.45
N ILE A 294 3.65 -6.67 16.35
CA ILE A 294 4.73 -5.68 16.27
C ILE A 294 5.51 -5.84 14.96
N GLY A 295 5.95 -7.06 14.64
CA GLY A 295 6.68 -7.33 13.41
C GLY A 295 5.90 -6.96 12.15
N GLU A 296 4.61 -7.30 12.11
CA GLU A 296 3.74 -6.98 10.97
C GLU A 296 3.56 -5.47 10.77
N ALA A 297 3.21 -4.72 11.82
CA ALA A 297 3.06 -3.27 11.73
C ALA A 297 4.37 -2.58 11.31
N LEU A 298 5.52 -3.00 11.85
CA LEU A 298 6.83 -2.47 11.43
C LEU A 298 7.11 -2.79 9.95
N GLY A 299 6.81 -4.00 9.51
CA GLY A 299 7.09 -4.42 8.15
C GLY A 299 6.20 -3.77 7.09
N VAL A 300 5.00 -3.31 7.44
CA VAL A 300 4.19 -2.47 6.53
C VAL A 300 4.56 -0.98 6.61
N GLY A 301 5.41 -0.59 7.56
CA GLY A 301 5.98 0.76 7.64
C GLY A 301 5.38 1.62 8.75
N ALA A 302 4.96 1.02 9.87
CA ALA A 302 4.75 1.74 11.11
C ALA A 302 6.08 2.26 11.66
N THR A 303 6.07 3.48 12.18
CA THR A 303 7.25 4.12 12.77
C THR A 303 7.33 3.81 14.26
N LEU A 304 8.55 3.67 14.79
CA LEU A 304 8.77 3.64 16.23
C LEU A 304 9.12 5.05 16.70
N PRO A 305 8.55 5.52 17.82
CA PRO A 305 8.94 6.81 18.35
C PRO A 305 10.42 6.82 18.72
N GLY A 306 11.15 7.80 18.22
CA GLY A 306 12.60 7.90 18.34
C GLY A 306 13.41 7.15 17.29
N SER A 307 12.76 6.46 16.35
CA SER A 307 13.42 5.91 15.16
C SER A 307 13.46 6.91 14.00
N THR A 308 14.12 8.04 14.24
CA THR A 308 15.12 8.70 13.36
C THR A 308 15.74 9.79 14.23
N PRO A 309 17.04 10.11 14.10
CA PRO A 309 17.77 10.67 15.25
C PRO A 309 17.11 11.97 15.74
N PRO A 310 17.04 12.18 17.06
CA PRO A 310 16.24 11.50 18.08
C PRO A 310 14.93 12.26 18.37
N ALA A 311 13.84 11.57 18.72
CA ALA A 311 12.74 12.18 19.47
C ALA A 311 12.11 11.17 20.45
N LYS A 312 12.03 11.57 21.71
CA LYS A 312 11.52 10.74 22.81
C LYS A 312 9.99 10.72 22.76
N THR A 313 9.36 9.55 22.91
CA THR A 313 8.16 9.23 23.73
C THR A 313 7.34 8.09 23.10
N ALA A 314 6.99 7.04 23.85
CA ALA A 314 6.32 5.83 23.33
C ALA A 314 4.85 6.03 22.91
N TYR A 315 4.44 5.47 21.77
CA TYR A 315 3.07 5.44 21.25
C TYR A 315 2.60 4.02 20.94
N GLY A 316 1.29 3.77 21.08
CA GLY A 316 0.68 2.46 21.02
C GLY A 316 0.48 1.92 19.60
N MET A 317 1.00 0.74 19.33
CA MET A 317 0.69 -0.02 18.11
C MET A 317 -0.73 -0.61 18.23
N ALA A 318 -1.63 -0.21 17.32
CA ALA A 318 -2.98 -0.77 17.26
C ALA A 318 -2.93 -2.17 16.61
N ALA A 319 -2.75 -3.20 17.42
CA ALA A 319 -2.81 -4.59 16.98
C ALA A 319 -4.26 -5.07 16.93
N CYS A 320 -4.82 -5.26 15.74
CA CYS A 320 -6.15 -5.85 15.55
C CYS A 320 -6.10 -7.40 15.64
N ILE A 321 -5.55 -7.98 16.71
CA ILE A 321 -5.85 -9.37 17.11
C ILE A 321 -5.77 -9.45 18.64
N SER A 322 -6.93 -9.57 19.31
CA SER A 322 -7.00 -9.91 20.73
C SER A 322 -6.68 -11.38 20.94
N THR A 323 -5.64 -11.67 21.72
CA THR A 323 -5.33 -13.04 22.17
C THR A 323 -5.64 -13.18 23.65
N LYS A 324 -6.83 -13.71 23.93
CA LYS A 324 -7.37 -14.20 25.22
C LYS A 324 -7.68 -13.17 26.31
N ALA A 325 -8.97 -12.89 26.50
CA ALA A 325 -9.65 -13.03 27.80
C ALA A 325 -11.19 -13.13 27.65
N ARG A 326 -11.75 -14.29 28.05
CA ARG A 326 -13.17 -14.64 28.33
C ARG A 326 -14.14 -14.93 27.16
N PRO A 327 -15.20 -15.74 27.41
CA PRO A 327 -16.07 -16.31 26.38
C PRO A 327 -16.89 -15.21 25.70
N LEU A 328 -16.82 -15.17 24.37
CA LEU A 328 -17.56 -14.26 23.50
C LEU A 328 -19.05 -14.63 23.45
N HIS A 329 -19.80 -14.21 24.47
CA HIS A 329 -21.24 -13.98 24.33
C HIS A 329 -21.64 -12.51 24.54
N SER A 330 -20.68 -11.60 24.73
CA SER A 330 -20.93 -10.17 24.66
C SER A 330 -19.63 -9.40 24.40
N THR A 331 -19.77 -8.23 23.76
CA THR A 331 -18.81 -7.10 23.68
C THR A 331 -17.85 -6.97 22.49
N SER A 332 -18.37 -6.32 21.45
CA SER A 332 -17.92 -5.10 20.73
C SER A 332 -16.66 -4.28 21.16
N ARG A 333 -15.59 -4.86 21.69
CA ARG A 333 -14.33 -4.12 21.95
C ARG A 333 -13.09 -4.88 21.49
N ALA A 334 -12.91 -5.00 20.18
CA ALA A 334 -11.70 -5.57 19.58
C ALA A 334 -10.80 -4.55 18.87
N CYS A 335 -11.27 -3.31 18.68
CA CYS A 335 -10.52 -2.22 18.05
C CYS A 335 -10.75 -0.91 18.83
N ALA A 336 -10.08 -0.72 19.96
CA ALA A 336 -10.09 0.56 20.65
C ALA A 336 -8.73 0.84 21.27
N VAL A 337 -8.02 1.83 20.70
CA VAL A 337 -7.01 2.58 21.42
C VAL A 337 -7.76 3.29 22.55
N SER A 338 -7.43 2.98 23.81
CA SER A 338 -7.89 3.78 24.94
C SER A 338 -7.05 5.05 24.98
N PRO A 339 -7.62 6.26 24.91
CA PRO A 339 -6.95 7.43 25.45
C PRO A 339 -6.87 7.21 26.96
N THR A 340 -5.67 7.18 27.53
CA THR A 340 -5.50 7.23 28.97
C THR A 340 -6.07 8.54 29.49
N GLU A 341 -7.08 8.44 30.34
CA GLU A 341 -7.50 9.53 31.21
C GLU A 341 -6.35 9.92 32.16
N LYS A 342 -6.17 11.25 32.26
CA LYS A 342 -5.36 12.06 33.19
C LYS A 342 -3.92 12.39 32.80
#